data_AF-A0A3C1IHU4-F1
#
_entry.id   AF-A0A3C1IHU4-F1
#
_cell.length_a   1.000
_cell.length_b   1.000
_cell.length_c   1.000
_cell.angle_alpha   90.00
_cell.angle_beta   90.00
_cell.angle_gamma   90.00
#
_symmetry.space_group_name_H-M   'P 1'
#
loop_
_entity.id
_entity.type
_entity.pdbx_description
1 polymer ?
#
loop_
_entity_poly.entity_id
_entity_poly.type
_entity_poly.pdbx_seq_one_letter_code
_entity_poly.pdbx_strand_id
1 'polypeptide(L)'
;MQCDLTGAQILRPGGLVPDVVSLSDGVFVETPQNRRIDLSGYWVLPGIIDLHGDGFERHLAPRRGAVRNLGAGLVATEAELAANGITTAVLAQFYSWEGGMRSPEFALAFLSAWSDMAGHFDTDLSVQLRFETHMLDHYTRFYDLVCRFQVPYVVFNDHLPHRSLAAGKKPPRLTGQALKSGRNPQEHLRLLAE
;
A
#
# COMPACT_ATOMS: atom_id res chain seq x y z
N MET A 1 19.09 18.09 1.28
CA MET A 1 19.97 18.32 0.10
C MET A 1 19.67 19.70 -0.47
N GLN A 2 20.69 20.43 -0.92
CA GLN A 2 20.57 21.76 -1.52
C GLN A 2 21.15 21.74 -2.94
N CYS A 3 20.32 21.94 -3.97
CA CYS A 3 20.78 21.94 -5.36
C CYS A 3 19.81 22.61 -6.35
N ASP A 4 20.35 22.97 -7.51
CA ASP A 4 19.60 23.37 -8.70
C ASP A 4 19.62 22.22 -9.72
N LEU A 5 18.44 21.81 -10.19
CA LEU A 5 18.28 20.93 -11.33
C LEU A 5 18.24 21.79 -12.59
N THR A 6 19.20 21.60 -13.48
CA THR A 6 19.40 22.46 -14.67
C THR A 6 19.44 21.61 -15.95
N GLY A 7 19.22 22.22 -17.12
CA GLY A 7 19.43 21.58 -18.43
C GLY A 7 18.31 20.62 -18.89
N ALA A 8 17.35 20.30 -18.03
CA ALA A 8 16.20 19.44 -18.37
C ALA A 8 15.00 20.20 -18.94
N GLN A 9 14.05 19.45 -19.51
CA GLN A 9 12.67 19.93 -19.68
C GLN A 9 11.89 19.63 -18.39
N ILE A 10 11.28 20.64 -17.80
CA ILE A 10 10.49 20.51 -16.57
C ILE A 10 9.01 20.53 -16.93
N LEU A 11 8.23 19.57 -16.44
CA LEU A 11 6.77 19.58 -16.62
C LEU A 11 6.14 20.61 -15.67
N ARG A 12 5.62 21.68 -16.24
CA ARG A 12 4.84 22.73 -15.57
C ARG A 12 3.36 22.58 -15.95
N PRO A 13 2.43 23.33 -15.31
CA PRO A 13 1.01 23.28 -15.68
C PRO A 13 0.71 23.54 -17.17
N GLY A 14 1.57 24.32 -17.85
CA GLY A 14 1.44 24.61 -19.28
C GLY A 14 2.13 23.61 -20.23
N GLY A 15 2.78 22.57 -19.71
CA GLY A 15 3.55 21.59 -20.50
C GLY A 15 5.04 21.55 -20.15
N LEU A 16 5.80 20.81 -20.96
CA LEU A 16 7.26 20.69 -20.84
C LEU A 16 7.94 21.96 -21.34
N VAL A 17 8.78 22.56 -20.50
CA VAL A 17 9.54 23.77 -20.82
C VAL A 17 10.98 23.66 -20.31
N PRO A 18 11.97 24.28 -20.99
CA PRO A 18 13.31 24.44 -20.42
C PRO A 18 13.23 25.36 -19.20
N ASP A 19 13.63 24.87 -18.04
CA ASP A 19 13.52 25.60 -16.78
C ASP A 19 14.52 25.06 -15.74
N VAL A 20 14.64 25.75 -14.60
CA VAL A 20 15.47 25.35 -13.46
C VAL A 20 14.58 25.10 -12.25
N VAL A 21 14.90 24.05 -11.50
CA VAL A 21 14.22 23.75 -10.23
C VAL A 21 15.24 23.77 -9.11
N SER A 22 15.06 24.68 -8.16
CA SER A 22 15.90 24.79 -6.96
C SER A 22 15.26 24.05 -5.78
N LEU A 23 16.09 23.33 -5.03
CA LEU A 23 15.70 22.47 -3.91
C LEU A 23 16.53 22.83 -2.68
N SER A 24 15.89 22.99 -1.52
CA SER A 24 16.56 23.07 -0.22
C SER A 24 15.79 22.24 0.79
N ASP A 25 16.50 21.41 1.56
CA ASP A 25 15.94 20.67 2.71
C ASP A 25 14.64 19.90 2.39
N GLY A 26 14.59 19.29 1.19
CA GLY A 26 13.46 18.47 0.75
C GLY A 26 12.28 19.25 0.17
N VAL A 27 12.39 20.58 0.06
CA VAL A 27 11.34 21.42 -0.53
C VAL A 27 11.85 22.18 -1.75
N PHE A 28 10.93 22.52 -2.65
CA PHE A 28 11.20 23.43 -3.76
C PHE A 28 11.31 24.87 -3.23
N VAL A 29 12.32 25.60 -3.73
CA VAL A 29 12.58 26.99 -3.34
C VAL A 29 12.78 27.86 -4.58
N GLU A 30 12.54 29.17 -4.46
CA GLU A 30 12.81 30.13 -5.55
C GLU A 30 14.28 30.59 -5.57
N THR A 31 14.95 30.53 -4.42
CA THR A 31 16.35 30.95 -4.30
C THR A 31 17.27 29.91 -4.95
N PRO A 32 18.14 30.30 -5.90
CA PRO A 32 19.13 29.41 -6.47
C PRO A 32 20.09 28.83 -5.44
N GLN A 33 20.54 27.61 -5.67
CA GLN A 33 21.43 26.87 -4.79
C GLN A 33 22.83 26.78 -5.38
N ASN A 34 23.84 26.60 -4.53
CA ASN A 34 25.23 26.61 -4.98
C ASN A 34 25.63 25.36 -5.80
N ARG A 35 24.90 24.25 -5.64
CA ARG A 35 25.21 22.98 -6.30
C ARG A 35 24.30 22.79 -7.51
N ARG A 36 24.86 22.72 -8.70
CA ARG A 36 24.10 22.43 -9.93
C ARG A 36 24.19 20.95 -10.30
N ILE A 37 23.08 20.38 -10.71
CA ILE A 37 22.96 19.04 -11.27
C ILE A 37 22.44 19.21 -12.70
N ASP A 38 23.30 18.91 -13.67
CA ASP A 38 22.95 18.97 -15.08
C ASP A 38 22.19 17.69 -15.46
N LEU A 39 20.94 17.88 -15.88
CA LEU A 39 20.01 16.85 -16.34
C LEU A 39 19.70 17.01 -17.83
N SER A 40 20.65 17.55 -18.60
CA SER A 40 20.56 17.63 -20.06
C SER A 40 20.18 16.29 -20.68
N GLY A 41 19.14 16.30 -21.53
CA GLY A 41 18.59 15.10 -22.16
C GLY A 41 17.53 14.35 -21.35
N TYR A 42 17.23 14.79 -20.12
CA TYR A 42 16.17 14.23 -19.28
C TYR A 42 14.94 15.14 -19.19
N TRP A 43 13.84 14.55 -18.73
CA TRP A 43 12.67 15.27 -18.25
C TRP A 43 12.61 15.20 -16.74
N VAL A 44 12.21 16.30 -16.11
CA VAL A 44 11.87 16.35 -14.69
C VAL A 44 10.37 16.50 -14.58
N LEU A 45 9.74 15.50 -13.97
CA LEU A 45 8.30 15.41 -13.80
C LEU A 45 7.97 15.43 -12.30
N PRO A 46 6.74 15.82 -11.92
CA PRO A 46 6.24 15.53 -10.58
C PRO A 46 6.33 14.02 -10.31
N GLY A 47 6.68 13.66 -9.07
CA GLY A 47 6.68 12.27 -8.65
C GLY A 47 5.29 11.64 -8.75
N ILE A 48 5.24 10.35 -9.07
CA ILE A 48 3.97 9.64 -9.27
C ILE A 48 3.36 9.34 -7.90
N ILE A 49 2.03 9.48 -7.82
CA ILE A 49 1.22 9.11 -6.65
C ILE A 49 0.45 7.83 -6.98
N ASP A 50 0.75 6.73 -6.28
CA ASP A 50 0.02 5.46 -6.39
C ASP A 50 -0.99 5.30 -5.24
N LEU A 51 -2.28 5.35 -5.56
CA LEU A 51 -3.37 5.19 -4.60
C LEU A 51 -3.97 3.77 -4.57
N HIS A 52 -3.53 2.87 -5.45
CA HIS A 52 -4.14 1.55 -5.61
C HIS A 52 -3.71 0.59 -4.49
N GLY A 53 -2.38 0.51 -4.31
CA GLY A 53 -1.76 0.05 -3.09
C GLY A 53 -1.79 -1.44 -2.77
N ASP A 54 -2.10 -2.32 -3.72
CA ASP A 54 -2.10 -3.78 -3.52
C ASP A 54 -0.79 -4.47 -3.96
N GLY A 55 0.05 -3.78 -4.75
CA GLY A 55 1.29 -4.33 -5.29
C GLY A 55 2.29 -4.81 -4.24
N PHE A 56 2.32 -4.17 -3.06
CA PHE A 56 3.24 -4.50 -1.96
C PHE A 56 3.06 -5.91 -1.39
N GLU A 57 1.86 -6.51 -1.51
CA GLU A 57 1.59 -7.86 -1.01
C GLU A 57 2.57 -8.90 -1.58
N ARG A 58 3.05 -8.68 -2.81
CA ARG A 58 4.01 -9.54 -3.51
C ARG A 58 5.37 -9.61 -2.80
N HIS A 59 5.77 -8.53 -2.13
CA HIS A 59 7.03 -8.46 -1.37
C HIS A 59 6.89 -9.00 0.04
N LEU A 60 5.70 -8.88 0.64
CA LEU A 60 5.44 -9.39 1.99
C LEU A 60 5.34 -10.92 2.03
N ALA A 61 4.84 -11.54 0.96
CA ALA A 61 4.79 -12.99 0.83
C ALA A 61 5.18 -13.44 -0.60
N PRO A 62 6.47 -13.46 -0.93
CA PRO A 62 6.94 -13.82 -2.28
C PRO A 62 6.58 -15.27 -2.66
N ARG A 63 6.26 -16.13 -1.68
CA ARG A 63 5.69 -17.47 -1.89
C ARG A 63 4.61 -17.77 -0.85
N ARG A 64 3.59 -18.55 -1.24
CA ARG A 64 2.49 -18.98 -0.36
C ARG A 64 3.02 -19.60 0.94
N GLY A 65 2.60 -19.07 2.08
CA GLY A 65 2.95 -19.58 3.41
C GLY A 65 4.32 -19.15 3.95
N ALA A 66 5.11 -18.37 3.21
CA ALA A 66 6.42 -17.91 3.65
C ALA A 66 6.44 -16.40 3.91
N VAL A 67 5.84 -15.98 5.04
CA VAL A 67 6.05 -14.64 5.59
C VAL A 67 7.24 -14.76 6.54
N ARG A 68 8.44 -14.38 6.08
CA ARG A 68 9.65 -14.54 6.90
C ARG A 68 10.03 -13.25 7.62
N ASN A 69 9.89 -12.10 6.94
CA ASN A 69 10.29 -10.80 7.48
C ASN A 69 9.49 -9.68 6.78
N LEU A 70 8.50 -9.13 7.47
CA LEU A 70 7.66 -8.05 6.93
C LEU A 70 8.46 -6.77 6.70
N GLY A 71 9.43 -6.45 7.56
CA GLY A 71 10.29 -5.27 7.40
C GLY A 71 11.11 -5.33 6.11
N ALA A 72 11.72 -6.47 5.81
CA ALA A 72 12.45 -6.67 4.55
C ALA A 72 11.52 -6.54 3.32
N GLY A 73 10.28 -7.02 3.43
CA GLY A 73 9.28 -6.86 2.37
C GLY A 73 8.85 -5.40 2.17
N LEU A 74 8.74 -4.61 3.24
CA LEU A 74 8.49 -3.17 3.16
C LEU A 74 9.63 -2.42 2.47
N VAL A 75 10.89 -2.74 2.82
CA VAL A 75 12.07 -2.18 2.14
C VAL A 75 12.09 -2.52 0.65
N ALA A 76 11.80 -3.78 0.29
CA ALA A 76 11.74 -4.19 -1.10
C ALA A 76 10.60 -3.50 -1.87
N THR A 77 9.46 -3.29 -1.22
CA THR A 77 8.32 -2.54 -1.77
C THR A 77 8.74 -1.10 -2.07
N GLU A 78 9.32 -0.41 -1.08
CA GLU A 78 9.73 0.98 -1.22
C GLU A 78 10.75 1.16 -2.33
N ALA A 79 11.75 0.27 -2.40
CA ALA A 79 12.76 0.32 -3.45
C ALA A 79 12.16 0.13 -4.86
N GLU A 80 11.16 -0.74 -5.03
CA GLU A 80 10.46 -0.89 -6.31
C GLU A 80 9.66 0.36 -6.67
N LEU A 81 8.95 0.96 -5.72
CA LEU A 81 8.18 2.18 -5.94
C LEU A 81 9.09 3.33 -6.38
N ALA A 82 10.16 3.58 -5.62
CA ALA A 82 11.14 4.62 -5.91
C ALA A 82 11.80 4.43 -7.29
N ALA A 83 12.18 3.18 -7.63
CA ALA A 83 12.79 2.87 -8.93
C ALA A 83 11.86 3.12 -10.13
N ASN A 84 10.54 3.13 -9.91
CA ASN A 84 9.54 3.41 -10.94
C ASN A 84 9.07 4.89 -10.93
N GLY A 85 9.73 5.77 -10.16
CA GLY A 85 9.37 7.19 -10.07
C GLY A 85 8.12 7.47 -9.23
N ILE A 86 7.66 6.50 -8.43
CA ILE A 86 6.59 6.68 -7.46
C ILE A 86 7.20 7.26 -6.19
N THR A 87 6.82 8.49 -5.86
CA THR A 87 7.31 9.21 -4.68
C THR A 87 6.31 9.20 -3.54
N THR A 88 5.05 8.86 -3.82
CA THR A 88 4.00 8.75 -2.82
C THR A 88 3.15 7.52 -3.10
N ALA A 89 2.93 6.66 -2.12
CA ALA A 89 2.09 5.48 -2.31
C ALA A 89 1.27 5.10 -1.08
N VAL A 90 0.11 4.49 -1.33
CA VAL A 90 -0.74 3.87 -0.32
C VAL A 90 -0.42 2.38 -0.23
N LEU A 91 -0.29 1.83 0.97
CA LEU A 91 -0.16 0.39 1.22
C LEU A 91 -1.48 -0.14 1.76
N ALA A 92 -2.24 -0.85 0.93
CA ALA A 92 -3.61 -1.23 1.20
C ALA A 92 -3.72 -2.62 1.85
N GLN A 93 -3.63 -2.66 3.18
CA GLN A 93 -3.75 -3.87 3.97
C GLN A 93 -5.22 -4.21 4.29
N PHE A 94 -5.58 -5.48 4.19
CA PHE A 94 -6.91 -5.97 4.56
C PHE A 94 -7.00 -6.41 6.02
N TYR A 95 -8.18 -6.22 6.60
CA TYR A 95 -8.69 -6.84 7.82
C TYR A 95 -10.01 -7.53 7.44
N SER A 96 -9.94 -8.83 7.16
CA SER A 96 -10.98 -9.56 6.44
C SER A 96 -11.13 -11.00 6.92
N TRP A 97 -12.38 -11.48 6.88
CA TRP A 97 -12.75 -12.87 7.08
C TRP A 97 -12.16 -13.79 5.99
N GLU A 98 -11.63 -13.25 4.89
CA GLU A 98 -10.94 -14.02 3.86
C GLU A 98 -9.68 -14.72 4.38
N GLY A 99 -9.08 -14.23 5.48
CA GLY A 99 -7.93 -14.89 6.11
C GLY A 99 -6.62 -14.79 5.32
N GLY A 100 -5.61 -15.58 5.71
CA GLY A 100 -4.26 -15.49 5.13
C GLY A 100 -3.65 -14.10 5.34
N MET A 101 -3.07 -13.51 4.29
CA MET A 101 -2.53 -12.14 4.34
C MET A 101 -3.59 -11.06 4.56
N ARG A 102 -4.88 -11.42 4.47
CA ARG A 102 -5.98 -10.50 4.70
C ARG A 102 -6.56 -10.64 6.11
N SER A 103 -6.02 -11.53 6.94
CA SER A 103 -6.59 -11.80 8.26
C SER A 103 -6.35 -10.65 9.26
N PRO A 104 -7.16 -10.57 10.32
CA PRO A 104 -6.92 -9.66 11.46
C PRO A 104 -5.51 -9.77 12.05
N GLU A 105 -4.99 -10.99 12.16
CA GLU A 105 -3.67 -11.30 12.72
C GLU A 105 -2.57 -10.76 11.80
N PHE A 106 -2.72 -10.95 10.48
CA PHE A 106 -1.77 -10.40 9.52
C PHE A 106 -1.81 -8.88 9.49
N ALA A 107 -3.00 -8.26 9.56
CA ALA A 107 -3.15 -6.81 9.65
C ALA A 107 -2.40 -6.24 10.87
N LEU A 108 -2.52 -6.87 12.03
CA LEU A 108 -1.79 -6.47 13.23
C LEU A 108 -0.27 -6.62 13.06
N ALA A 109 0.19 -7.74 12.49
CA ALA A 109 1.61 -7.96 12.25
C ALA A 109 2.18 -6.93 11.25
N PHE A 110 1.44 -6.64 10.18
CA PHE A 110 1.77 -5.61 9.19
C PHE A 110 1.87 -4.23 9.84
N LEU A 111 0.85 -3.80 10.60
CA LEU A 111 0.85 -2.50 11.26
C LEU A 111 1.97 -2.37 12.30
N SER A 112 2.31 -3.47 12.98
CA SER A 112 3.44 -3.49 13.93
C SER A 112 4.76 -3.28 13.19
N ALA A 113 5.01 -4.05 12.12
CA ALA A 113 6.21 -3.88 11.29
C ALA A 113 6.27 -2.50 10.62
N TRP A 114 5.12 -1.98 10.19
CA TRP A 114 5.01 -0.63 9.64
C TRP A 114 5.38 0.42 10.68
N SER A 115 4.89 0.32 11.91
CA SER A 115 5.20 1.25 12.99
C SER A 115 6.71 1.32 13.31
N ASP A 116 7.42 0.21 13.14
CA ASP A 116 8.87 0.16 13.33
C ASP A 116 9.64 0.80 12.15
N MET A 117 9.03 0.84 10.95
CA MET A 117 9.69 1.18 9.69
C MET A 117 9.31 2.55 9.11
N ALA A 118 8.11 3.07 9.39
CA ALA A 118 7.49 4.19 8.67
C ALA A 118 8.36 5.47 8.57
N GLY A 119 9.28 5.69 9.52
CA GLY A 119 10.20 6.83 9.53
C GLY A 119 11.54 6.62 8.81
N HIS A 120 11.74 5.48 8.15
CA HIS A 120 13.03 5.11 7.54
C HIS A 120 13.02 5.14 6.01
N PHE A 121 11.92 5.56 5.39
CA PHE A 121 11.76 5.60 3.94
C PHE A 121 11.85 7.02 3.40
N ASP A 122 12.51 7.18 2.25
CA ASP A 122 12.58 8.46 1.53
C ASP A 122 11.28 8.72 0.73
N THR A 123 10.55 7.65 0.37
CA THR A 123 9.25 7.71 -0.29
C THR A 123 8.12 7.99 0.72
N ASP A 124 7.16 8.84 0.34
CA ASP A 124 5.97 9.14 1.16
C ASP A 124 4.98 7.98 1.13
N LEU A 125 5.12 7.05 2.06
CA LEU A 125 4.27 5.87 2.17
C LEU A 125 3.19 6.05 3.26
N SER A 126 1.96 5.66 2.95
CA SER A 126 0.82 5.75 3.87
C SER A 126 0.04 4.44 3.92
N VAL A 127 -0.43 4.04 5.10
CA VAL A 127 -1.24 2.82 5.24
C VAL A 127 -2.71 3.12 5.01
N GLN A 128 -3.34 2.27 4.19
CA GLN A 128 -4.78 2.12 4.13
C GLN A 128 -5.19 0.78 4.75
N LEU A 129 -6.16 0.80 5.66
CA LEU A 129 -6.70 -0.42 6.26
C LEU A 129 -8.13 -0.67 5.75
N ARG A 130 -8.32 -1.83 5.12
CA ARG A 130 -9.57 -2.26 4.46
C ARG A 130 -10.32 -3.23 5.35
N PHE A 131 -11.46 -2.82 5.90
CA PHE A 131 -12.27 -3.63 6.81
C PHE A 131 -13.45 -4.31 6.12
N GLU A 132 -13.64 -5.60 6.37
CA GLU A 132 -14.86 -6.29 5.94
C GLU A 132 -16.06 -5.96 6.81
N THR A 133 -17.04 -5.30 6.20
CA THR A 133 -18.29 -4.82 6.82
C THR A 133 -19.07 -5.89 7.57
N HIS A 134 -18.98 -7.15 7.15
CA HIS A 134 -19.74 -8.25 7.76
C HIS A 134 -19.06 -8.87 8.99
N MET A 135 -17.86 -8.42 9.36
CA MET A 135 -17.20 -8.84 10.61
C MET A 135 -17.73 -8.04 11.82
N LEU A 136 -19.03 -8.11 12.08
CA LEU A 136 -19.72 -7.24 13.07
C LEU A 136 -19.09 -7.29 14.46
N ASP A 137 -18.70 -8.48 14.94
CA ASP A 137 -18.09 -8.68 16.26
C ASP A 137 -16.66 -8.10 16.35
N HIS A 138 -16.07 -7.67 15.24
CA HIS A 138 -14.73 -7.10 15.17
C HIS A 138 -14.71 -5.57 15.16
N TYR A 139 -15.86 -4.88 15.12
CA TYR A 139 -15.91 -3.42 14.97
C TYR A 139 -15.08 -2.68 16.02
N THR A 140 -15.26 -3.00 17.31
CA THR A 140 -14.51 -2.40 18.41
C THR A 140 -13.01 -2.71 18.28
N ARG A 141 -12.66 -3.97 18.02
CA ARG A 141 -11.25 -4.38 17.88
C ARG A 141 -10.58 -3.72 16.67
N PHE A 142 -11.31 -3.53 15.59
CA PHE A 142 -10.83 -2.85 14.39
C PHE A 142 -10.62 -1.35 14.67
N TYR A 143 -11.58 -0.71 15.32
CA TYR A 143 -11.47 0.69 15.73
C TYR A 143 -10.25 0.92 16.65
N ASP A 144 -10.09 0.08 17.67
CA ASP A 144 -8.94 0.16 18.59
C ASP A 144 -7.61 0.01 17.85
N LEU A 145 -7.57 -0.85 16.84
CA LEU A 145 -6.39 -1.05 15.99
C LEU A 145 -6.07 0.19 15.15
N VAL A 146 -7.08 0.79 14.52
CA VAL A 146 -6.96 2.04 13.74
C VAL A 146 -6.44 3.17 14.65
N CYS A 147 -7.01 3.33 15.84
CA CYS A 147 -6.57 4.36 16.79
C CYS A 147 -5.14 4.11 17.28
N ARG A 148 -4.81 2.87 17.66
CA ARG A 148 -3.48 2.50 18.19
C ARG A 148 -2.36 2.81 17.20
N PHE A 149 -2.57 2.50 15.92
CA PHE A 149 -1.58 2.68 14.86
C PHE A 149 -1.75 3.98 14.07
N GLN A 150 -2.70 4.84 14.48
CA GLN A 150 -3.03 6.10 13.82
C GLN A 150 -3.24 5.95 12.30
N VAL A 151 -3.97 4.91 11.90
CA VAL A 151 -4.18 4.61 10.47
C VAL A 151 -4.95 5.78 9.83
N PRO A 152 -4.37 6.48 8.83
CA PRO A 152 -4.94 7.71 8.30
C PRO A 152 -6.07 7.47 7.29
N TYR A 153 -6.16 6.26 6.73
CA TYR A 153 -7.09 5.93 5.68
C TYR A 153 -7.76 4.57 5.94
N VAL A 154 -9.07 4.60 6.21
CA VAL A 154 -9.90 3.40 6.37
C VAL A 154 -10.86 3.25 5.20
N VAL A 155 -11.00 2.04 4.69
CA VAL A 155 -11.98 1.69 3.65
C VAL A 155 -12.83 0.53 4.14
N PHE A 156 -14.15 0.61 3.92
CA PHE A 156 -15.08 -0.47 4.19
C PHE A 156 -15.34 -1.27 2.92
N ASN A 157 -15.16 -2.57 3.01
CA ASN A 157 -15.32 -3.49 1.90
C ASN A 157 -16.41 -4.52 2.18
N ASP A 158 -16.87 -5.11 1.09
CA ASP A 158 -17.83 -6.21 1.10
C ASP A 158 -17.46 -7.20 -0.01
N HIS A 159 -16.74 -8.25 0.40
CA HIS A 159 -16.31 -9.32 -0.49
C HIS A 159 -17.25 -10.53 -0.47
N LEU A 160 -18.40 -10.45 0.22
CA LEU A 160 -19.34 -11.56 0.24
C LEU A 160 -19.93 -11.77 -1.18
N PRO A 161 -19.98 -13.02 -1.66
CA PRO A 161 -20.57 -13.35 -2.96
C PRO A 161 -22.11 -13.39 -2.86
N HIS A 162 -22.73 -12.26 -2.50
CA HIS A 162 -24.16 -12.12 -2.18
C HIS A 162 -25.09 -12.84 -3.15
N ARG A 163 -24.86 -12.69 -4.46
CA ARG A 163 -25.69 -13.35 -5.49
C ARG A 163 -25.62 -14.89 -5.43
N SER A 164 -24.44 -15.45 -5.17
CA SER A 164 -24.27 -16.90 -5.06
C SER A 164 -24.88 -17.42 -3.76
N LEU A 165 -24.67 -16.71 -2.66
CA LEU A 165 -25.22 -17.06 -1.35
C LEU A 165 -26.75 -17.00 -1.36
N ALA A 166 -27.34 -15.92 -1.86
CA ALA A 166 -28.79 -15.78 -2.01
C ALA A 166 -29.42 -16.85 -2.91
N ALA A 167 -28.67 -17.37 -3.89
CA ALA A 167 -29.12 -18.45 -4.75
C ALA A 167 -28.90 -19.87 -4.16
N GLY A 168 -28.37 -19.98 -2.93
CA GLY A 168 -27.98 -21.26 -2.33
C GLY A 168 -26.88 -22.00 -3.09
N LYS A 169 -26.12 -21.27 -3.93
CA LYS A 169 -25.09 -21.84 -4.80
C LYS A 169 -23.72 -21.70 -4.17
N LYS A 170 -22.88 -22.72 -4.35
CA LYS A 170 -21.47 -22.67 -3.99
C LYS A 170 -20.78 -21.52 -4.75
N PRO A 171 -20.15 -20.55 -4.05
CA PRO A 171 -19.46 -19.44 -4.68
C PRO A 171 -18.36 -19.90 -5.66
N PRO A 172 -18.15 -19.16 -6.76
CA PRO A 172 -17.07 -19.44 -7.69
C PRO A 172 -15.70 -19.31 -6.97
N ARG A 173 -14.73 -20.14 -7.36
CA ARG A 173 -13.35 -20.13 -6.81
C ARG A 173 -13.23 -20.41 -5.29
N LEU A 174 -14.28 -20.88 -4.62
CA LEU A 174 -14.29 -21.20 -3.18
C LEU A 174 -13.06 -22.01 -2.73
N THR A 175 -12.73 -23.10 -3.44
CA THR A 175 -11.60 -23.95 -3.08
C THR A 175 -10.27 -23.16 -3.08
N GLY A 176 -10.08 -22.27 -4.07
CA GLY A 176 -8.89 -21.44 -4.15
C GLY A 176 -8.81 -20.40 -3.03
N GLN A 177 -9.93 -19.80 -2.66
CA GLN A 177 -10.02 -18.87 -1.52
C GLN A 177 -9.74 -19.58 -0.20
N ALA A 178 -10.36 -20.74 0.03
CA ALA A 178 -10.14 -21.55 1.22
C ALA A 178 -8.67 -21.96 1.37
N LEU A 179 -8.03 -22.41 0.29
CA LEU A 179 -6.60 -22.76 0.34
C LEU A 179 -5.71 -21.54 0.59
N LYS A 180 -6.01 -20.37 0.01
CA LYS A 180 -5.30 -19.11 0.31
C LYS A 180 -5.46 -18.70 1.78
N SER A 181 -6.61 -18.97 2.36
CA SER A 181 -6.93 -18.67 3.76
C SER A 181 -6.44 -19.71 4.76
N GLY A 182 -5.80 -20.79 4.30
CA GLY A 182 -5.39 -21.93 5.15
C GLY A 182 -6.55 -22.75 5.71
N ARG A 183 -7.75 -22.69 5.11
CA ARG A 183 -8.95 -23.40 5.56
C ARG A 183 -9.30 -24.57 4.65
N ASN A 184 -10.01 -25.56 5.22
CA ASN A 184 -10.74 -26.55 4.44
C ASN A 184 -11.88 -25.84 3.66
N PRO A 185 -12.09 -26.13 2.36
CA PRO A 185 -13.19 -25.57 1.58
C PRO A 185 -14.59 -25.71 2.20
N GLN A 186 -14.86 -26.78 2.94
CA GLN A 186 -16.16 -26.98 3.61
C GLN A 186 -16.33 -26.00 4.77
N GLU A 187 -15.30 -25.82 5.60
CA GLU A 187 -15.31 -24.84 6.69
C GLU A 187 -15.41 -23.41 6.15
N HIS A 188 -14.70 -23.11 5.05
CA HIS A 188 -14.80 -21.80 4.40
C HIS A 188 -16.19 -21.53 3.83
N LEU A 189 -16.89 -22.57 3.34
CA LEU A 189 -18.29 -22.42 2.88
C LEU A 189 -19.25 -22.18 4.04
N ARG A 190 -19.07 -22.87 5.18
CA ARG A 190 -19.90 -22.66 6.38
C ARG A 190 -19.75 -21.23 6.89
N LEU A 191 -18.51 -20.73 6.99
CA LEU A 191 -18.23 -19.35 7.38
C LEU A 191 -18.94 -18.32 6.48
N LEU A 192 -19.03 -18.58 5.17
CA LEU A 192 -19.71 -17.69 4.23
C LEU A 192 -21.24 -17.70 4.35
N ALA A 193 -21.80 -18.69 5.04
CA ALA A 193 -23.23 -18.89 5.20
C ALA A 193 -23.75 -18.51 6.59
N GLU A 194 -22.84 -18.16 7.51
CA GLU A 194 -23.10 -17.58 8.83
C GLU A 194 -23.37 -16.08 8.71
#